data_AF-A0A971QNZ8-F1
#
_entry.id   AF-A0A971QNZ8-F1
#
_cell.length_a   1.000
_cell.length_b   1.000
_cell.length_c   1.000
_cell.angle_alpha   90.00
_cell.angle_beta   90.00
_cell.angle_gamma   90.00
#
_symmetry.space_group_name_H-M   'P 1'
#
loop_
_entity.id
_entity.type
_entity.pdbx_description
1 polymer ?
#
loop_
_entity_poly.entity_id
_entity_poly.type
_entity_poly.pdbx_seq_one_letter_code
_entity_poly.pdbx_strand_id
1 'polypeptide(L)'
;MKTGRFALVLFLSLVLAGCFVASFYPLYTSADLHPDTLLAGEWFDGDSTLWKFDYITVQEKDKPSVTDSTGYILTFREKGEEQSKSSMEIRVVRLDGNCFLDFFINEIKDENYPDFFDLHTMAIHTFAMVTQKGDSLLLTWLGTEWIKEHARAHKLKVAFLERDDDILLTAPTSDLQKFMVKCATIPEAWEKGTFFLLHRPSR
;
A
#
# COMPACT_ATOMS: atom_id res chain seq x y z
N MET A 1 30.70 -7.43 34.64
CA MET A 1 29.72 -6.51 34.03
C MET A 1 29.81 -6.65 32.50
N LYS A 2 28.96 -7.48 31.90
CA LYS A 2 28.82 -7.64 30.43
C LYS A 2 27.34 -7.47 30.05
N THR A 3 26.71 -6.42 30.57
CA THR A 3 25.28 -6.13 30.38
C THR A 3 25.02 -5.24 29.15
N GLY A 4 26.05 -4.67 28.53
CA GLY A 4 25.91 -3.72 27.42
C GLY A 4 25.67 -4.33 26.03
N ARG A 5 25.93 -5.62 25.81
CA ARG A 5 25.73 -6.27 24.48
C ARG A 5 24.37 -6.95 24.31
N PHE A 6 23.68 -7.28 25.41
CA PHE A 6 22.35 -7.87 25.38
C PHE A 6 21.22 -6.83 25.25
N ALA A 7 21.45 -5.58 25.68
CA ALA A 7 20.46 -4.51 25.55
C ALA A 7 20.28 -4.01 24.11
N LEU A 8 21.32 -4.07 23.27
CA LEU A 8 21.26 -3.60 21.88
C LEU A 8 20.49 -4.57 20.96
N VAL A 9 20.50 -5.87 21.26
CA VAL A 9 19.77 -6.88 20.49
C VAL A 9 18.28 -6.87 20.83
N LEU A 10 17.91 -6.48 22.05
CA LEU A 10 16.51 -6.42 22.49
C LEU A 10 15.73 -5.23 21.91
N PHE A 11 16.43 -4.16 21.49
CA PHE A 11 15.79 -3.00 20.87
C PHE A 11 15.50 -3.20 19.37
N LEU A 12 16.26 -4.08 18.71
CA LEU A 12 16.09 -4.37 17.28
C LEU A 12 14.95 -5.36 16.99
N SER A 13 14.50 -6.11 18.00
CA SER A 13 13.38 -7.05 17.89
C SER A 13 11.99 -6.41 17.96
N LEU A 14 11.87 -5.10 18.23
CA LEU A 14 10.58 -4.41 18.34
C LEU A 14 10.04 -3.83 17.03
N VAL A 15 10.76 -3.96 15.90
CA VAL A 15 10.38 -3.34 14.61
C VAL A 15 9.62 -4.31 13.69
N LEU A 16 9.31 -5.53 14.15
CA LEU A 16 8.59 -6.53 13.35
C LEU A 16 7.06 -6.39 13.41
N ALA A 17 6.53 -5.32 14.01
CA ALA A 17 5.09 -5.04 13.97
C ALA A 17 4.70 -4.54 12.57
N GLY A 18 3.64 -5.12 11.98
CA GLY A 18 3.18 -4.86 10.61
C GLY A 18 3.28 -3.40 10.19
N CYS A 19 4.04 -3.15 9.13
CA CYS A 19 4.37 -1.79 8.66
C CYS A 19 3.15 -1.05 8.07
N PHE A 20 2.10 -1.79 7.72
CA PHE A 20 0.92 -1.27 7.03
C PHE A 20 -0.37 -1.87 7.59
N VAL A 21 -1.41 -1.06 7.59
CA VAL A 21 -2.77 -1.48 7.92
C VAL A 21 -3.36 -2.20 6.72
N ALA A 22 -3.67 -3.48 6.88
CA ALA A 22 -4.28 -4.30 5.83
C ALA A 22 -5.80 -4.12 5.79
N SER A 23 -6.38 -4.30 4.61
CA SER A 23 -7.82 -4.41 4.41
C SER A 23 -8.16 -5.61 3.54
N PHE A 24 -9.25 -6.29 3.91
CA PHE A 24 -9.77 -7.41 3.14
C PHE A 24 -10.50 -6.97 1.87
N TYR A 25 -11.21 -5.84 1.94
CA TYR A 25 -11.96 -5.28 0.81
C TYR A 25 -11.21 -4.12 0.18
N PRO A 26 -11.39 -3.86 -1.12
CA PRO A 26 -10.81 -2.68 -1.77
C PRO A 26 -11.44 -1.38 -1.23
N LEU A 27 -10.71 -0.27 -1.37
CA LEU A 27 -11.17 1.08 -1.10
C LEU A 27 -12.08 1.64 -2.21
N TYR A 28 -12.24 0.90 -3.31
CA TYR A 28 -12.97 1.35 -4.49
C TYR A 28 -14.00 0.32 -4.98
N THR A 29 -15.00 0.83 -5.68
CA THR A 29 -15.86 0.11 -6.59
C THR A 29 -15.51 0.50 -8.03
N SER A 30 -16.06 -0.20 -9.01
CA SER A 30 -15.83 0.13 -10.43
C SER A 30 -16.31 1.54 -10.81
N ALA A 31 -17.25 2.12 -10.06
CA ALA A 31 -17.75 3.47 -10.29
C ALA A 31 -16.76 4.56 -9.85
N ASP A 32 -15.84 4.22 -8.94
CA ASP A 32 -14.82 5.14 -8.39
C ASP A 32 -13.56 5.22 -9.26
N LEU A 33 -13.44 4.33 -10.24
CA LEU A 33 -12.26 4.20 -11.10
C LEU A 33 -12.38 5.09 -12.33
N HIS A 34 -11.37 5.93 -12.51
CA HIS A 34 -11.28 6.85 -13.64
C HIS A 34 -9.88 6.82 -14.25
N PRO A 35 -9.75 7.09 -15.56
CA PRO A 35 -8.45 7.29 -16.18
C PRO A 35 -7.67 8.38 -15.45
N ASP A 36 -6.42 8.09 -15.12
CA ASP A 36 -5.58 8.97 -14.33
C ASP A 36 -4.14 8.87 -14.85
N THR A 37 -3.34 9.93 -14.71
CA THR A 37 -1.94 9.97 -15.15
C THR A 37 -0.96 10.31 -14.03
N LEU A 38 -1.44 10.40 -12.78
CA LEU A 38 -0.70 10.86 -11.60
C LEU A 38 0.56 10.04 -11.38
N LEU A 39 0.45 8.72 -11.46
CA LEU A 39 1.53 7.79 -11.15
C LEU A 39 2.35 7.39 -12.38
N ALA A 40 1.81 7.53 -13.58
CA ALA A 40 2.38 6.96 -14.80
C ALA A 40 3.88 7.25 -14.96
N GLY A 41 4.68 6.21 -15.19
CA GLY A 41 6.12 6.28 -15.46
C GLY A 41 6.99 5.97 -14.25
N GLU A 42 8.20 6.52 -14.28
CA GLU A 42 9.26 6.24 -13.30
C GLU A 42 9.32 7.30 -12.20
N TRP A 43 9.60 6.83 -10.99
CA TRP A 43 9.80 7.61 -9.78
C TRP A 43 10.94 7.04 -8.94
N PHE A 44 11.69 7.90 -8.27
CA PHE A 44 12.74 7.52 -7.35
C PHE A 44 12.32 7.79 -5.91
N ASP A 45 12.49 6.79 -5.06
CA ASP A 45 12.50 6.92 -3.61
C ASP A 45 13.95 7.06 -3.14
N GLY A 46 14.32 8.25 -2.67
CA GLY A 46 15.71 8.63 -2.47
C GLY A 46 16.56 8.43 -3.73
N ASP A 47 17.80 7.97 -3.57
CA ASP A 47 18.74 7.72 -4.68
C ASP A 47 18.92 6.23 -5.02
N SER A 48 18.16 5.35 -4.36
CA SER A 48 18.41 3.90 -4.36
C SER A 48 17.34 3.07 -5.06
N THR A 49 16.07 3.49 -5.02
CA THR A 49 14.96 2.61 -5.41
C THR A 49 14.08 3.26 -6.46
N LEU A 50 14.00 2.62 -7.62
CA LEU A 50 13.11 3.01 -8.71
C LEU A 50 11.75 2.31 -8.56
N TRP A 51 10.71 3.13 -8.51
CA TRP A 51 9.31 2.73 -8.57
C TRP A 51 8.80 3.01 -9.97
N LYS A 52 8.41 1.95 -10.69
CA LYS A 52 7.87 2.08 -12.05
C LYS A 52 6.41 1.70 -12.07
N PHE A 53 5.57 2.63 -12.52
CA PHE A 53 4.13 2.47 -12.65
C PHE A 53 3.75 2.44 -14.13
N ASP A 54 3.47 1.25 -14.64
CA ASP A 54 2.95 1.03 -16.00
C ASP A 54 1.43 0.83 -15.92
N TYR A 55 0.66 1.26 -16.93
CA TYR A 55 -0.78 0.96 -16.95
C TYR A 55 -1.02 -0.55 -17.00
N ILE A 56 -2.08 -1.00 -16.32
CA ILE A 56 -2.48 -2.41 -16.38
C ILE A 56 -2.80 -2.75 -17.84
N THR A 57 -2.23 -3.87 -18.31
CA THR A 57 -2.49 -4.39 -19.66
C THR A 57 -3.06 -5.77 -19.54
N VAL A 58 -4.29 -5.94 -20.03
CA VAL A 58 -4.98 -7.23 -20.05
C VAL A 58 -4.76 -7.86 -21.42
N GLN A 59 -4.10 -9.01 -21.43
CA GLN A 59 -3.92 -9.82 -22.63
C GLN A 59 -4.77 -11.09 -22.50
N GLU A 60 -5.89 -11.12 -23.20
CA GLU A 60 -6.65 -12.36 -23.38
C GLU A 60 -6.05 -13.18 -24.52
N LYS A 61 -6.10 -14.51 -24.39
CA LYS A 61 -5.66 -15.41 -25.45
C LYS A 61 -6.42 -15.10 -26.73
N ASP A 62 -5.68 -14.93 -27.83
CA ASP A 62 -6.21 -14.65 -29.17
C ASP A 62 -6.93 -13.30 -29.35
N LYS A 63 -6.75 -12.35 -28.41
CA LYS A 63 -7.25 -10.97 -28.53
C LYS A 63 -6.12 -9.94 -28.45
N PRO A 64 -6.28 -8.75 -29.06
CA PRO A 64 -5.32 -7.67 -28.86
C PRO A 64 -5.28 -7.28 -27.38
N SER A 65 -4.09 -6.94 -26.90
CA SER A 65 -3.90 -6.43 -25.54
C SER A 65 -4.70 -5.14 -25.36
N VAL A 66 -5.45 -5.04 -24.27
CA VAL A 66 -6.22 -3.84 -23.91
C VAL A 66 -5.54 -3.18 -22.70
N THR A 67 -5.27 -1.89 -22.81
CA THR A 67 -4.76 -1.09 -21.69
C THR A 67 -5.91 -0.60 -20.83
N ASP A 68 -5.88 -0.95 -19.54
CA ASP A 68 -6.73 -0.38 -18.51
C ASP A 68 -6.08 0.90 -17.96
N SER A 69 -6.57 2.05 -18.40
CA SER A 69 -6.06 3.36 -17.95
C SER A 69 -6.48 3.73 -16.53
N THR A 70 -7.25 2.89 -15.84
CA THR A 70 -7.77 3.16 -14.48
C THR A 70 -6.95 2.50 -13.37
N GLY A 71 -5.84 1.84 -13.72
CA GLY A 71 -4.96 1.21 -12.76
C GLY A 71 -3.55 1.02 -13.29
N TYR A 72 -2.63 0.73 -12.37
CA TYR A 72 -1.21 0.58 -12.64
C TYR A 72 -0.68 -0.75 -12.11
N ILE A 73 0.34 -1.27 -12.77
CA ILE A 73 1.26 -2.26 -12.23
C ILE A 73 2.48 -1.53 -11.71
N LEU A 74 2.75 -1.67 -10.41
CA LEU A 74 3.97 -1.21 -9.77
C LEU A 74 5.01 -2.33 -9.76
N THR A 75 6.21 -1.99 -10.19
CA THR A 75 7.41 -2.80 -10.03
C THR A 75 8.52 -1.98 -9.38
N PHE A 76 9.40 -2.67 -8.65
CA PHE A 76 10.54 -2.06 -7.96
C PHE A 76 11.84 -2.49 -8.63
N ARG A 77 12.83 -1.60 -8.60
CA ARG A 77 14.22 -1.93 -8.94
C ARG A 77 15.15 -1.17 -8.02
N GLU A 78 15.96 -1.90 -7.26
CA GLU A 78 17.05 -1.30 -6.50
C GLU A 78 18.24 -1.00 -7.42
N LYS A 79 19.00 0.02 -7.06
CA LYS A 79 20.15 0.47 -7.84
C LYS A 79 21.22 -0.63 -7.90
N GLY A 80 21.48 -1.12 -9.11
CA GLY A 80 22.46 -2.18 -9.35
C GLY A 80 21.88 -3.60 -9.30
N GLU A 81 20.57 -3.73 -9.08
CA GLU A 81 19.86 -5.01 -9.10
C GLU A 81 18.98 -5.15 -10.35
N GLU A 82 18.60 -6.39 -10.65
CA GLU A 82 17.57 -6.66 -11.64
C GLU A 82 16.21 -6.18 -11.15
N GLN A 83 15.28 -5.96 -12.09
CA GLN A 83 13.91 -5.59 -11.73
C GLN A 83 13.25 -6.70 -10.92
N SER A 84 12.52 -6.33 -9.87
CA SER A 84 11.78 -7.29 -9.06
C SER A 84 10.79 -8.08 -9.93
N LYS A 85 10.75 -9.39 -9.70
CA LYS A 85 9.75 -10.29 -10.32
C LYS A 85 8.36 -10.12 -9.70
N SER A 86 8.30 -9.55 -8.49
CA SER A 86 7.03 -9.25 -7.82
C SER A 86 6.47 -7.91 -8.29
N SER A 87 5.16 -7.86 -8.45
CA SER A 87 4.45 -6.65 -8.88
C SER A 87 3.18 -6.44 -8.06
N MET A 88 2.71 -5.20 -7.99
CA MET A 88 1.48 -4.85 -7.28
C MET A 88 0.53 -4.11 -8.21
N GLU A 89 -0.76 -4.42 -8.15
CA GLU A 89 -1.80 -3.60 -8.76
C GLU A 89 -2.09 -2.38 -7.89
N ILE A 90 -2.26 -1.23 -8.53
CA ILE A 90 -2.56 0.02 -7.85
C ILE A 90 -3.75 0.68 -8.51
N ARG A 91 -4.72 1.10 -7.69
CA ARG A 91 -5.85 1.93 -8.11
C ARG A 91 -5.79 3.30 -7.45
N VAL A 92 -6.03 4.34 -8.22
CA VAL A 92 -6.14 5.72 -7.73
C VAL A 92 -7.60 5.98 -7.38
N VAL A 93 -7.87 6.35 -6.14
CA VAL A 93 -9.23 6.53 -5.60
C VAL A 93 -9.35 7.96 -5.06
N ARG A 94 -10.29 8.74 -5.59
CA ARG A 94 -10.50 10.14 -5.16
C ARG A 94 -11.80 10.23 -4.37
N LEU A 95 -11.70 10.52 -3.08
CA LEU A 95 -12.83 10.55 -2.14
C LEU A 95 -12.84 11.88 -1.38
N ASP A 96 -13.94 12.63 -1.49
CA ASP A 96 -14.16 13.89 -0.77
C ASP A 96 -12.98 14.87 -0.87
N GLY A 97 -12.44 15.04 -2.08
CA GLY A 97 -11.29 15.91 -2.36
C GLY A 97 -9.92 15.33 -1.98
N ASN A 98 -9.87 14.17 -1.31
CA ASN A 98 -8.63 13.47 -0.97
C ASN A 98 -8.25 12.45 -2.06
N CYS A 99 -6.96 12.22 -2.25
CA CYS A 99 -6.44 11.23 -3.19
C CYS A 99 -5.81 10.07 -2.42
N PHE A 100 -6.30 8.87 -2.67
CA PHE A 100 -5.80 7.64 -2.09
C PHE A 100 -5.29 6.68 -3.17
N LEU A 101 -4.37 5.82 -2.79
CA LEU A 101 -3.94 4.66 -3.56
C LEU A 101 -4.37 3.41 -2.84
N ASP A 102 -4.97 2.49 -3.57
CA ASP A 102 -5.25 1.13 -3.14
C ASP A 102 -4.21 0.20 -3.78
N PHE A 103 -3.36 -0.40 -2.95
CA PHE A 103 -2.34 -1.37 -3.36
C PHE A 103 -2.85 -2.78 -3.12
N PHE A 104 -2.73 -3.63 -4.14
CA PHE A 104 -3.20 -5.01 -4.12
C PHE A 104 -2.16 -5.94 -4.74
N ILE A 105 -1.85 -7.04 -4.06
CA ILE A 105 -0.97 -8.08 -4.60
C ILE A 105 -1.86 -9.24 -5.06
N ASN A 106 -2.07 -9.34 -6.38
CA ASN A 106 -2.97 -10.33 -6.96
C ASN A 106 -2.33 -11.73 -7.01
N GLU A 107 -1.02 -11.82 -7.32
CA GLU A 107 -0.31 -13.09 -7.45
C GLU A 107 1.17 -12.95 -7.03
N ILE A 108 1.62 -13.80 -6.11
CA ILE A 108 3.05 -14.08 -5.93
C ILE A 108 3.38 -15.16 -6.96
N LYS A 109 3.89 -14.75 -8.13
CA LYS A 109 4.28 -15.70 -9.16
C LYS A 109 5.59 -16.38 -8.77
N ASP A 110 5.51 -17.52 -8.09
CA ASP A 110 6.54 -18.54 -8.20
C ASP A 110 6.23 -19.41 -9.41
N GLU A 111 7.20 -19.59 -10.30
CA GLU A 111 7.05 -20.39 -11.52
C GLU A 111 6.89 -21.89 -11.23
N ASN A 112 7.09 -22.31 -9.97
CA ASN A 112 7.01 -23.70 -9.52
C ASN A 112 5.75 -24.00 -8.70
N TYR A 113 4.57 -24.00 -9.36
CA TYR A 113 3.28 -24.44 -8.78
C TYR A 113 2.76 -23.52 -7.66
N PRO A 114 1.45 -23.43 -7.37
CA PRO A 114 1.03 -22.90 -6.09
C PRO A 114 1.60 -23.82 -5.00
N ASP A 115 2.58 -23.32 -4.24
CA ASP A 115 3.10 -24.07 -3.09
C ASP A 115 1.95 -24.21 -2.06
N PHE A 116 1.99 -25.21 -1.19
CA PHE A 116 1.05 -25.34 -0.08
C PHE A 116 0.93 -24.04 0.72
N PHE A 117 1.99 -23.22 0.75
CA PHE A 117 1.98 -21.88 1.33
C PHE A 117 0.96 -20.95 0.66
N ASP A 118 0.83 -20.94 -0.67
CA ASP A 118 -0.09 -20.05 -1.39
C ASP A 118 -1.56 -20.32 -1.03
N LEU A 119 -1.91 -21.59 -0.76
CA LEU A 119 -3.24 -21.98 -0.29
C LEU A 119 -3.60 -21.40 1.09
N HIS A 120 -2.59 -20.95 1.85
CA HIS A 120 -2.75 -20.34 3.17
C HIS A 120 -2.55 -18.82 3.14
N THR A 121 -2.42 -18.23 1.95
CA THR A 121 -2.35 -16.78 1.76
C THR A 121 -3.68 -16.23 1.26
N MET A 122 -4.00 -15.01 1.66
CA MET A 122 -5.08 -14.23 1.08
C MET A 122 -4.51 -12.94 0.54
N ALA A 123 -4.89 -12.57 -0.68
CA ALA A 123 -4.58 -11.27 -1.22
C ALA A 123 -5.27 -10.20 -0.38
N ILE A 124 -4.51 -9.19 0.03
CA ILE A 124 -4.99 -8.09 0.88
C ILE A 124 -4.68 -6.76 0.23
N HIS A 125 -5.45 -5.76 0.61
CA HIS A 125 -5.28 -4.38 0.22
C HIS A 125 -4.53 -3.59 1.28
N THR A 126 -3.75 -2.58 0.86
CA THR A 126 -3.26 -1.52 1.76
C THR A 126 -3.49 -0.17 1.12
N PHE A 127 -3.70 0.86 1.94
CA PHE A 127 -4.09 2.18 1.46
C PHE A 127 -3.07 3.26 1.84
N ALA A 128 -2.71 4.09 0.87
CA ALA A 128 -1.91 5.30 1.10
C ALA A 128 -2.69 6.54 0.69
N MET A 129 -2.49 7.64 1.40
CA MET A 129 -2.88 8.97 0.93
C MET A 129 -1.76 9.56 0.08
N VAL A 130 -2.13 10.30 -0.97
CA VAL A 130 -1.20 10.99 -1.86
C VAL A 130 -1.26 12.49 -1.64
N THR A 131 -0.11 13.09 -1.37
CA THR A 131 0.06 14.54 -1.40
C THR A 131 1.05 14.92 -2.50
N GLN A 132 0.58 15.60 -3.54
CA GLN A 132 1.44 16.12 -4.60
C GLN A 132 2.10 17.44 -4.17
N LYS A 133 3.42 17.54 -4.33
CA LYS A 133 4.22 18.76 -4.07
C LYS A 133 5.13 19.03 -5.27
N GLY A 134 4.67 19.88 -6.19
CA GLY A 134 5.36 20.11 -7.47
C GLY A 134 5.50 18.80 -8.25
N ASP A 135 6.74 18.45 -8.59
CA ASP A 135 7.08 17.21 -9.32
C ASP A 135 7.34 16.00 -8.40
N SER A 136 6.95 16.10 -7.14
CA SER A 136 7.10 15.03 -6.15
C SER A 136 5.75 14.54 -5.63
N LEU A 137 5.69 13.26 -5.28
CA LEU A 137 4.55 12.64 -4.60
C LEU A 137 4.98 12.17 -3.22
N LEU A 138 4.29 12.63 -2.19
CA LEU A 138 4.39 12.04 -0.86
C LEU A 138 3.26 11.02 -0.71
N LEU A 139 3.64 9.75 -0.57
CA LEU A 139 2.73 8.67 -0.24
C LEU A 139 2.80 8.43 1.26
N THR A 140 1.66 8.37 1.95
CA THR A 140 1.62 8.17 3.41
C THR A 140 0.56 7.14 3.75
N TRP A 141 0.97 6.05 4.38
CA TRP A 141 0.06 5.02 4.91
C TRP A 141 -0.47 5.46 6.27
N LEU A 142 -1.63 4.93 6.66
CA LEU A 142 -2.15 5.15 8.00
C LEU A 142 -1.18 4.61 9.06
N GLY A 143 -1.04 5.35 10.15
CA GLY A 143 -0.22 4.94 11.29
C GLY A 143 -0.80 3.70 11.95
N THR A 144 -0.13 2.56 11.82
CA THR A 144 -0.53 1.28 12.44
C THR A 144 -0.79 1.45 13.95
N GLU A 145 0.10 2.15 14.65
CA GLU A 145 -0.04 2.39 16.09
C GLU A 145 -1.24 3.27 16.43
N TRP A 146 -1.54 4.28 15.61
CA TRP A 146 -2.73 5.11 15.80
C TRP A 146 -4.01 4.27 15.69
N ILE A 147 -4.09 3.37 14.69
CA ILE A 147 -5.25 2.47 14.56
C ILE A 147 -5.35 1.53 15.75
N LYS A 148 -4.25 0.93 16.21
CA LYS A 148 -4.24 0.05 17.38
C LYS A 148 -4.71 0.75 18.65
N GLU A 149 -4.20 1.95 18.91
CA GLU A 149 -4.62 2.76 20.06
C GLU A 149 -6.12 3.06 20.00
N HIS A 150 -6.65 3.40 18.81
CA HIS A 150 -8.08 3.69 18.62
C HIS A 150 -8.95 2.43 18.67
N ALA A 151 -8.46 1.29 18.21
CA ALA A 151 -9.11 -0.01 18.32
C ALA A 151 -9.26 -0.43 19.78
N ARG A 152 -8.15 -0.44 20.54
CA ARG A 152 -8.10 -0.78 21.97
C ARG A 152 -8.94 0.17 22.83
N ALA A 153 -9.03 1.44 22.46
CA ALA A 153 -9.87 2.42 23.12
C ALA A 153 -11.36 2.37 22.71
N HIS A 154 -11.77 1.42 21.86
CA HIS A 154 -13.13 1.32 21.28
C HIS A 154 -13.60 2.61 20.55
N LYS A 155 -12.65 3.34 19.96
CA LYS A 155 -12.91 4.58 19.21
C LYS A 155 -12.92 4.36 17.69
N LEU A 156 -12.42 3.23 17.22
CA LEU A 156 -12.41 2.90 15.81
C LEU A 156 -13.83 2.62 15.32
N LYS A 157 -14.29 3.41 14.33
CA LYS A 157 -15.65 3.31 13.75
C LYS A 157 -15.63 2.63 12.38
N VAL A 158 -14.93 1.50 12.29
CA VAL A 158 -14.85 0.64 11.10
C VAL A 158 -14.72 -0.80 11.60
N ALA A 159 -15.27 -1.78 10.87
CA ALA A 159 -15.12 -3.19 11.23
C ALA A 159 -13.67 -3.65 11.00
N PHE A 160 -13.13 -4.38 11.98
CA PHE A 160 -11.78 -4.93 11.93
C PHE A 160 -11.72 -6.26 12.68
N LEU A 161 -10.70 -7.05 12.36
CA LEU A 161 -10.25 -8.18 13.15
C LEU A 161 -8.86 -7.84 13.71
N GLU A 162 -8.64 -8.22 14.96
CA GLU A 162 -7.35 -8.12 15.64
C GLU A 162 -6.87 -9.53 15.94
N ARG A 163 -5.64 -9.84 15.56
CA ARG A 163 -4.95 -11.09 15.92
C ARG A 163 -3.53 -10.73 16.33
N ASP A 164 -3.19 -11.06 17.58
CA ASP A 164 -1.93 -10.66 18.21
C ASP A 164 -1.77 -9.13 18.17
N ASP A 165 -0.82 -8.62 17.38
CA ASP A 165 -0.59 -7.18 17.18
C ASP A 165 -0.92 -6.73 15.73
N ASP A 166 -1.62 -7.56 14.95
CA ASP A 166 -2.04 -7.21 13.59
C ASP A 166 -3.52 -6.81 13.54
N ILE A 167 -3.81 -5.80 12.72
CA ILE A 167 -5.16 -5.34 12.44
C ILE A 167 -5.47 -5.55 10.97
N LEU A 168 -6.59 -6.23 10.71
CA LEU A 168 -7.16 -6.38 9.38
C LEU A 168 -8.51 -5.65 9.34
N LEU A 169 -8.63 -4.63 8.50
CA LEU A 169 -9.91 -3.96 8.23
C LEU A 169 -10.81 -4.90 7.41
N THR A 170 -12.02 -5.16 7.91
CA THR A 170 -12.97 -6.11 7.31
C THR A 170 -14.30 -5.46 6.93
N ALA A 171 -14.40 -4.14 7.06
CA ALA A 171 -15.58 -3.39 6.64
C ALA A 171 -15.78 -3.45 5.12
N PRO A 172 -17.03 -3.40 4.63
CA PRO A 172 -17.30 -3.27 3.21
C PRO A 172 -16.76 -1.94 2.66
N THR A 173 -16.45 -1.90 1.36
CA THR A 173 -15.87 -0.74 0.67
C THR A 173 -16.53 0.59 1.01
N SER A 174 -17.86 0.67 1.04
CA SER A 174 -18.58 1.91 1.35
C SER A 174 -18.28 2.47 2.74
N ASP A 175 -18.01 1.59 3.71
CA ASP A 175 -17.68 1.99 5.08
C ASP A 175 -16.18 2.26 5.22
N LEU A 176 -15.33 1.54 4.48
CA LEU A 176 -13.90 1.87 4.34
C LEU A 176 -13.71 3.28 3.76
N GLN A 177 -14.44 3.64 2.70
CA GLN A 177 -14.38 4.97 2.09
C GLN A 177 -14.73 6.07 3.10
N LYS A 178 -15.83 5.93 3.85
CA LYS A 178 -16.21 6.88 4.92
C LYS A 178 -15.14 6.96 6.01
N PHE A 179 -14.58 5.82 6.40
CA PHE A 179 -13.52 5.74 7.39
C PHE A 179 -12.26 6.48 6.92
N MET A 180 -11.77 6.23 5.71
CA MET A 180 -10.60 6.88 5.14
C MET A 180 -10.78 8.39 4.96
N VAL A 181 -11.95 8.84 4.48
CA VAL A 181 -12.29 10.27 4.40
C VAL A 181 -12.24 10.92 5.77
N LYS A 182 -12.79 10.27 6.80
CA LYS A 182 -12.72 10.79 8.17
C LYS A 182 -11.28 10.81 8.70
N CYS A 183 -10.49 9.77 8.45
CA CYS A 183 -9.09 9.74 8.85
C CYS A 183 -8.26 10.84 8.17
N ALA A 184 -8.57 11.20 6.92
CA ALA A 184 -7.88 12.30 6.22
C ALA A 184 -8.01 13.65 6.94
N THR A 185 -9.05 13.85 7.76
CA THR A 185 -9.22 15.07 8.57
C THR A 185 -8.52 15.02 9.93
N ILE A 186 -7.79 13.94 10.24
CA ILE A 186 -7.15 13.70 11.54
C ILE A 186 -5.64 13.58 11.31
N PRO A 187 -4.86 14.67 11.44
CA PRO A 187 -3.42 14.65 11.21
C PRO A 187 -2.68 13.54 11.98
N GLU A 188 -3.09 13.31 13.23
CA GLU A 188 -2.50 12.32 14.13
C GLU A 188 -2.61 10.88 13.59
N ALA A 189 -3.58 10.61 12.70
CA ALA A 189 -3.74 9.32 12.05
C ALA A 189 -2.59 8.99 11.07
N TRP A 190 -1.79 9.98 10.69
CA TRP A 190 -0.76 9.89 9.66
C TRP A 190 0.65 10.22 10.16
N GLU A 191 0.80 10.92 11.30
CA GLU A 191 2.10 11.39 11.81
C GLU A 191 3.13 10.27 12.07
N LYS A 192 2.66 9.08 12.45
CA LYS A 192 3.48 7.88 12.64
C LYS A 192 3.27 6.84 11.54
N GLY A 193 2.68 7.26 10.42
CA GLY A 193 2.53 6.44 9.24
C GLY A 193 3.85 6.27 8.50
N THR A 194 4.03 5.12 7.86
CA THR A 194 5.11 4.92 6.89
C THR A 194 4.86 5.84 5.70
N PHE A 195 5.88 6.55 5.24
CA PHE A 195 5.79 7.44 4.09
C PHE A 195 6.95 7.23 3.12
N PHE A 196 6.67 7.51 1.85
CA PHE A 196 7.65 7.49 0.77
C PHE A 196 7.55 8.80 -0.01
N LEU A 197 8.69 9.44 -0.24
CA LEU A 197 8.78 10.65 -1.04
C LEU A 197 9.34 10.30 -2.41
N LEU A 198 8.46 10.31 -3.39
CA LEU A 198 8.76 9.94 -4.76
C LEU A 198 9.07 11.18 -5.59
N HIS A 199 10.16 11.12 -6.34
CA HIS A 199 10.60 12.18 -7.25
C HIS A 199 10.67 11.69 -8.68
N ARG A 200 10.32 12.55 -9.64
CA ARG A 200 10.58 12.25 -11.06
C ARG A 200 12.10 12.18 -11.33
N PRO A 201 12.54 11.36 -12.30
CA PRO A 201 13.90 11.41 -12.80
C PRO A 201 14.25 12.85 -13.22
N SER A 202 15.39 13.35 -12.76
CA SER A 202 15.93 14.61 -13.28
C SER A 202 16.21 14.44 -14.78
N ARG A 203 15.68 15.35 -15.61
CA ARG A 203 15.97 15.37 -17.05
C ARG A 203 17.41 15.74 -17.35
#